data_AF-A0A8B6BLR9-F1
#
_entry.id   AF-A0A8B6BLR9-F1
#
_cell.length_a   1.000
_cell.length_b   1.000
_cell.length_c   1.000
_cell.angle_alpha   90.00
_cell.angle_beta   90.00
_cell.angle_gamma   90.00
#
_symmetry.space_group_name_H-M   'P 1'
#
loop_
_entity.id
_entity.type
_entity.pdbx_description
1 polymer ?
#
loop_
_entity_poly.entity_id
_entity_poly.type
_entity_poly.pdbx_seq_one_letter_code
_entity_poly.pdbx_strand_id
1 'polypeptide(L)'
;MNNTSDHHPIKMKILYGISNDADCKNLTKDCTNRAVKWDKVDIDLYVAITNEQSDCILNMPLETLEQATSVLEQVHGFLNDAAATCAANKPRYNAKPKLNVSCVWSPDIKLALDEMRKYYAQWVKQGKIKDPENNIYQQRLRTKKEFRRQVRIENAKVKDTEKQRIMETRTKDTKLFHQLVKINRKNRGNAIMDLHVGDICMSGEQNVMEGFKQHFRNLATPEESTVLENRQYHQQVEYEIGLITEMVKDKNIPPATLEELQKAIKSINKGKSADIYGITVEHILHAGKILEMLLLNLINIIFKEGKVPDMLKEGLLTPVFKNKGDKNMATNYRGITVLPVLNKVIETIVKLRINQQYL
;
A
#
# COMPACT_ATOMS: atom_id res chain seq x y z
N MET A 1 25.73 27.83 13.77
CA MET A 1 24.28 27.82 13.54
C MET A 1 23.74 26.63 14.30
N ASN A 2 23.00 26.91 15.38
CA ASN A 2 22.50 25.92 16.32
C ASN A 2 21.47 25.02 15.63
N ASN A 3 21.82 23.74 15.45
CA ASN A 3 20.85 22.72 15.11
C ASN A 3 20.15 22.31 16.41
N THR A 4 19.02 22.96 16.70
CA THR A 4 18.14 22.66 17.84
C THR A 4 17.30 21.41 17.56
N SER A 5 17.95 20.32 17.18
CA SER A 5 17.27 19.03 17.11
C SER A 5 17.65 18.25 18.34
N ASP A 6 16.79 18.28 19.37
CA ASP A 6 16.88 17.51 20.62
C ASP A 6 16.67 16.00 20.35
N HIS A 7 17.33 15.49 19.32
CA HIS A 7 17.28 14.09 18.92
C HIS A 7 18.13 13.30 19.89
N HIS A 8 17.48 12.77 20.93
CA HIS A 8 18.08 11.71 21.73
C HIS A 8 18.56 10.60 20.79
N PRO A 9 19.76 10.07 21.01
CA PRO A 9 20.30 9.12 20.07
C PRO A 9 19.57 7.78 20.11
N ILE A 10 19.22 7.29 18.93
CA ILE A 10 18.58 5.97 18.75
C ILE A 10 19.58 5.07 18.04
N LYS A 11 19.99 3.98 18.71
CA LYS A 11 20.78 2.91 18.10
C LYS A 11 19.84 1.85 17.53
N MET A 12 19.81 1.70 16.22
CA MET A 12 18.98 0.70 15.53
C MET A 12 19.83 -0.09 14.54
N LYS A 13 19.67 -1.42 14.53
CA LYS A 13 20.20 -2.30 13.49
C LYS A 13 19.03 -2.80 12.65
N ILE A 14 19.02 -2.44 11.36
CA ILE A 14 17.98 -2.89 10.43
C ILE A 14 18.53 -4.05 9.61
N LEU A 15 17.84 -5.19 9.66
CA LEU A 15 18.13 -6.36 8.84
C LEU A 15 17.21 -6.36 7.62
N TYR A 16 17.78 -6.64 6.45
CA TYR A 16 17.05 -6.64 5.17
C TYR A 16 17.06 -8.04 4.57
N GLY A 17 15.88 -8.64 4.42
CA GLY A 17 15.66 -9.85 3.65
C GLY A 17 15.00 -9.53 2.31
N ILE A 18 15.27 -10.34 1.29
CA ILE A 18 14.33 -10.50 0.17
C ILE A 18 13.66 -11.84 0.37
N SER A 19 12.33 -11.82 0.43
CA SER A 19 11.53 -13.02 0.30
C SER A 19 11.28 -13.24 -1.18
N ASN A 20 12.07 -14.11 -1.81
CA ASN A 20 11.79 -14.66 -3.14
C ASN A 20 11.12 -16.01 -2.89
N ASP A 21 9.79 -16.04 -2.79
CA ASP A 21 9.12 -17.20 -2.20
C ASP A 21 9.09 -18.43 -3.13
N ALA A 22 10.06 -19.32 -2.94
CA ALA A 22 9.90 -20.76 -3.09
C ALA A 22 9.89 -21.50 -1.72
N ASP A 23 10.33 -20.86 -0.64
CA ASP A 23 10.44 -21.45 0.70
C ASP A 23 9.44 -20.89 1.74
N CYS A 24 8.61 -19.91 1.40
CA CYS A 24 7.41 -19.58 2.18
C CYS A 24 6.26 -20.58 1.96
N LYS A 25 6.54 -21.88 1.78
CA LYS A 25 5.47 -22.87 1.48
C LYS A 25 4.45 -23.11 2.60
N ASN A 26 4.68 -22.58 3.81
CA ASN A 26 3.65 -22.51 4.86
C ASN A 26 3.05 -21.10 5.05
N LEU A 27 3.48 -20.10 4.27
CA LEU A 27 2.94 -18.73 4.24
C LEU A 27 2.47 -18.29 2.83
N THR A 28 2.57 -19.15 1.81
CA THR A 28 2.15 -18.85 0.44
C THR A 28 1.07 -19.79 -0.07
N LYS A 29 -0.17 -19.33 0.05
CA LYS A 29 -1.11 -19.40 -1.09
C LYS A 29 -1.82 -18.07 -1.39
N ASP A 30 -1.60 -17.03 -0.58
CA ASP A 30 -2.33 -15.77 -0.69
C ASP A 30 -1.43 -14.53 -0.51
N CYS A 31 -0.26 -14.48 -1.13
CA CYS A 31 0.46 -13.20 -1.29
C CYS A 31 -0.26 -12.27 -2.30
N THR A 32 -1.34 -12.77 -2.92
CA THR A 32 -2.46 -11.97 -3.43
C THR A 32 -3.55 -11.77 -2.39
N ASN A 33 -3.21 -11.62 -1.10
CA ASN A 33 -4.15 -11.28 -0.04
C ASN A 33 -4.76 -9.95 -0.42
N ARG A 34 -5.89 -10.02 -1.13
CA ARG A 34 -6.68 -8.86 -1.50
C ARG A 34 -7.06 -8.27 -0.16
N ALA A 35 -6.45 -7.14 0.17
CA ALA A 35 -6.75 -6.36 1.37
C ALA A 35 -8.23 -6.55 1.72
N VAL A 36 -8.48 -7.12 2.90
CA VAL A 36 -9.81 -7.54 3.32
C VAL A 36 -10.75 -6.38 3.09
N LYS A 37 -11.78 -6.64 2.29
CA LYS A 37 -12.79 -5.64 1.97
C LYS A 37 -13.79 -5.62 3.09
N TRP A 38 -13.49 -4.85 4.13
CA TRP A 38 -14.31 -4.76 5.35
C TRP A 38 -15.76 -4.35 5.09
N ASP A 39 -16.06 -3.67 3.97
CA ASP A 39 -17.44 -3.41 3.51
C ASP A 39 -18.22 -4.69 3.17
N LYS A 40 -17.51 -5.77 2.87
CA LYS A 40 -18.03 -7.07 2.43
C LYS A 40 -17.93 -8.18 3.47
N VAL A 41 -17.29 -7.91 4.60
CA VAL A 41 -17.20 -8.85 5.71
C VAL A 41 -18.51 -8.83 6.49
N ASP A 42 -18.99 -10.00 6.90
CA ASP A 42 -20.02 -10.13 7.92
C ASP A 42 -19.36 -9.94 9.30
N ILE A 43 -19.64 -8.80 9.94
CA ILE A 43 -18.98 -8.40 11.18
C ILE A 43 -19.46 -9.27 12.34
N ASP A 44 -20.73 -9.64 12.38
CA ASP A 44 -21.29 -10.41 13.50
C ASP A 44 -20.73 -11.84 13.49
N LEU A 45 -20.65 -12.44 12.30
CA LEU A 45 -19.98 -13.73 12.12
C LEU A 45 -18.49 -13.65 12.45
N TYR A 46 -17.82 -12.57 12.04
CA TYR A 46 -16.40 -12.37 12.35
C TYR A 46 -16.16 -12.27 13.86
N VAL A 47 -16.98 -11.51 14.58
CA VAL A 47 -16.94 -11.41 16.06
C VAL A 47 -17.16 -12.79 16.70
N ALA A 48 -18.11 -13.58 16.21
CA ALA A 48 -18.38 -14.90 16.75
C ALA A 48 -17.18 -15.84 16.61
N ILE A 49 -16.60 -15.95 15.40
CA ILE A 49 -15.44 -16.80 15.13
C ILE A 49 -14.23 -16.33 15.93
N THR A 50 -13.95 -15.03 15.94
CA THR A 50 -12.78 -14.48 16.65
C THR A 50 -12.90 -14.65 18.16
N ASN A 51 -14.09 -14.50 18.74
CA ASN A 51 -14.31 -14.78 20.17
C ASN A 51 -14.08 -16.25 20.49
N GLU A 52 -14.64 -17.18 19.71
CA GLU A 52 -14.46 -18.63 19.93
C GLU A 52 -12.98 -19.02 19.89
N GLN A 53 -12.24 -18.59 18.86
CA GLN A 53 -10.81 -18.88 18.73
C GLN A 53 -9.97 -18.20 19.82
N SER A 54 -10.32 -16.96 20.19
CA SER A 54 -9.60 -16.23 21.24
C SER A 54 -9.80 -16.86 22.62
N ASP A 55 -10.99 -17.41 22.91
CA ASP A 55 -11.30 -18.05 24.19
C ASP A 55 -10.49 -19.35 24.39
N CYS A 56 -10.27 -20.10 23.31
CA CYS A 56 -9.37 -21.27 23.34
C CYS A 56 -7.92 -20.89 23.73
N ILE A 57 -7.47 -19.70 23.33
CA ILE A 57 -6.10 -19.23 23.55
C ILE A 57 -5.95 -18.50 24.88
N LEU A 58 -7.01 -17.86 25.39
CA LEU A 58 -6.98 -17.01 26.59
C LEU A 58 -6.46 -17.75 27.84
N ASN A 59 -6.64 -19.07 27.90
CA ASN A 59 -6.22 -19.91 29.01
C ASN A 59 -4.79 -20.47 28.87
N MET A 60 -4.06 -20.13 27.81
CA MET A 60 -2.67 -20.56 27.65
C MET A 60 -1.74 -19.82 28.63
N PRO A 61 -0.73 -20.49 29.21
CA PRO A 61 0.24 -19.84 30.08
C PRO A 61 1.03 -18.80 29.28
N LEU A 62 0.93 -17.55 29.72
CA LEU A 62 1.44 -16.35 29.05
C LEU A 62 2.37 -15.61 30.02
N GLU A 63 3.55 -16.18 30.26
CA GLU A 63 4.52 -15.67 31.24
C GLU A 63 5.80 -15.12 30.60
N THR A 64 6.16 -15.63 29.41
CA THR A 64 7.41 -15.33 28.72
C THR A 64 7.20 -14.69 27.35
N LEU A 65 8.20 -13.98 26.85
CA LEU A 65 8.17 -13.36 25.52
C LEU A 65 8.06 -14.40 24.38
N GLU A 66 8.64 -15.59 24.57
CA GLU A 66 8.58 -16.69 23.59
C GLU A 66 7.14 -17.22 23.45
N GLN A 67 6.47 -17.46 24.57
CA GLN A 67 5.05 -17.83 24.60
C GLN A 67 4.18 -16.74 23.95
N ALA A 68 4.44 -15.46 24.28
CA ALA A 68 3.73 -14.35 23.68
C ALA A 68 3.91 -14.31 22.15
N THR A 69 5.10 -14.61 21.64
CA THR A 69 5.38 -14.65 20.20
C THR A 69 4.61 -15.78 19.52
N SER A 70 4.60 -16.99 20.09
CA SER A 70 3.83 -18.11 19.55
C SER A 70 2.31 -17.83 19.53
N VAL A 71 1.80 -17.18 20.58
CA VAL A 71 0.40 -16.77 20.64
C VAL A 71 0.10 -15.70 19.58
N LEU A 72 1.00 -14.75 19.35
CA LEU A 72 0.83 -13.73 18.29
C LEU A 72 0.75 -14.34 16.89
N GLU A 73 1.56 -15.36 16.60
CA GLU A 73 1.50 -16.09 15.33
C GLU A 73 0.13 -16.77 15.14
N GLN A 74 -0.38 -17.44 16.18
CA GLN A 74 -1.71 -18.04 16.15
C GLN A 74 -2.80 -16.98 15.94
N VAL A 75 -2.69 -15.84 16.63
CA VAL A 75 -3.62 -14.71 16.50
C VAL A 75 -3.67 -14.18 15.07
N HIS A 76 -2.52 -13.93 14.44
CA HIS A 76 -2.49 -13.48 13.05
C HIS A 76 -3.09 -14.52 12.09
N GLY A 77 -2.83 -15.81 12.31
CA GLY A 77 -3.40 -16.90 11.52
C GLY A 77 -4.93 -16.90 11.54
N PHE A 78 -5.53 -17.01 12.73
CA PHE A 78 -6.98 -17.14 12.82
C PHE A 78 -7.72 -15.85 12.40
N LEU A 79 -7.14 -14.66 12.60
CA LEU A 79 -7.77 -13.41 12.17
C LEU A 79 -7.91 -13.34 10.65
N ASN A 80 -6.89 -13.79 9.91
CA ASN A 80 -6.95 -13.87 8.46
C ASN A 80 -7.98 -14.93 8.00
N ASP A 81 -7.99 -16.11 8.63
CA ASP A 81 -8.94 -17.18 8.30
C ASP A 81 -10.40 -16.78 8.59
N ALA A 82 -10.63 -16.11 9.72
CA ALA A 82 -11.94 -15.56 10.08
C ALA A 82 -12.40 -14.52 9.06
N ALA A 83 -11.51 -13.59 8.67
CA ALA A 83 -11.82 -12.56 7.68
C ALA A 83 -12.13 -13.16 6.30
N ALA A 84 -11.36 -14.17 5.87
CA ALA A 84 -11.57 -14.89 4.62
C ALA A 84 -12.93 -15.62 4.60
N THR A 85 -13.25 -16.33 5.67
CA THR A 85 -14.53 -17.05 5.85
C THR A 85 -15.71 -16.08 5.78
N CYS A 86 -15.63 -14.97 6.52
CA CYS A 86 -16.71 -13.99 6.58
C CYS A 86 -16.89 -13.22 5.26
N ALA A 87 -15.82 -13.00 4.49
CA ALA A 87 -15.89 -12.36 3.18
C ALA A 87 -16.51 -13.26 2.09
N ALA A 88 -16.51 -14.59 2.27
CA ALA A 88 -17.12 -15.54 1.36
C ALA A 88 -18.65 -15.61 1.49
N ASN A 89 -19.17 -15.41 2.71
CA ASN A 89 -20.58 -15.62 3.04
C ASN A 89 -21.55 -14.49 2.65
N LYS A 90 -21.06 -13.26 2.38
CA LYS A 90 -21.95 -12.16 2.00
C LYS A 90 -22.39 -12.27 0.52
N PRO A 91 -23.70 -12.21 0.21
CA PRO A 91 -24.19 -12.35 -1.17
C PRO A 91 -23.56 -11.30 -2.10
N ARG A 92 -22.90 -11.78 -3.16
CA ARG A 92 -22.25 -10.93 -4.16
C ARG A 92 -23.29 -10.49 -5.19
N TYR A 93 -23.81 -9.27 -5.05
CA TYR A 93 -24.54 -8.62 -6.14
C TYR A 93 -23.56 -8.26 -7.26
N ASN A 94 -23.43 -9.16 -8.24
CA ASN A 94 -22.64 -8.96 -9.46
C ASN A 94 -23.42 -8.15 -10.50
N ALA A 95 -23.90 -6.97 -10.13
CA ALA A 95 -24.38 -6.00 -11.08
C ALA A 95 -23.49 -4.76 -10.99
N LYS A 96 -22.34 -4.80 -11.66
CA LYS A 96 -21.70 -3.53 -12.04
C LYS A 96 -22.59 -2.95 -13.13
N PRO A 97 -23.18 -1.75 -12.98
CA PRO A 97 -23.75 -1.08 -14.12
C PRO A 97 -22.63 -0.99 -15.16
N LYS A 98 -22.85 -1.59 -16.33
CA LYS A 98 -21.99 -1.33 -17.47
C LYS A 98 -22.16 0.16 -17.75
N LEU A 99 -21.18 0.96 -17.34
CA LEU A 99 -21.04 2.30 -17.87
C LEU A 99 -20.77 2.08 -19.35
N ASN A 100 -21.83 2.19 -20.17
CA ASN A 100 -21.70 2.12 -21.60
C ASN A 100 -20.72 3.21 -21.98
N VAL A 101 -19.51 2.80 -22.34
CA VAL A 101 -18.54 3.67 -22.98
C VAL A 101 -19.26 4.22 -24.19
N SER A 102 -19.47 5.53 -24.20
CA SER A 102 -20.22 6.21 -25.24
C SER A 102 -19.69 5.75 -26.60
N CYS A 103 -20.60 5.22 -27.41
CA CYS A 103 -20.25 4.72 -28.73
C CYS A 103 -19.82 5.92 -29.58
N VAL A 104 -18.55 5.92 -30.01
CA VAL A 104 -17.96 6.99 -30.84
C VAL A 104 -18.59 7.03 -32.24
N TRP A 105 -19.44 6.07 -32.61
CA TRP A 105 -20.05 5.99 -33.93
C TRP A 105 -21.32 6.84 -34.02
N SER A 106 -21.18 8.05 -34.56
CA SER A 106 -22.29 8.92 -34.93
C SER A 106 -22.71 8.71 -36.40
N PRO A 107 -23.94 9.11 -36.79
CA PRO A 107 -24.37 9.16 -38.19
C PRO A 107 -23.40 9.96 -39.07
N ASP A 108 -22.85 11.07 -38.56
CA ASP A 108 -21.90 11.93 -39.27
C ASP A 108 -20.57 11.22 -39.58
N ILE A 109 -20.08 10.38 -38.64
CA ILE A 109 -18.88 9.57 -38.86
C ILE A 109 -19.15 8.49 -39.92
N LYS A 110 -20.36 7.91 -39.92
CA LYS A 110 -20.75 6.91 -40.92
C LYS A 110 -20.80 7.53 -42.32
N LEU A 111 -21.42 8.69 -42.46
CA LEU A 111 -21.45 9.46 -43.72
C LEU A 111 -20.04 9.80 -44.21
N ALA A 112 -19.19 10.34 -43.34
CA ALA A 112 -17.81 10.66 -43.68
C ALA A 112 -16.97 9.41 -44.05
N LEU A 113 -17.25 8.25 -43.42
CA LEU A 113 -16.60 6.97 -43.74
C LEU A 113 -17.03 6.47 -45.12
N ASP A 114 -18.32 6.56 -45.45
CA ASP A 114 -18.86 6.12 -46.73
C ASP A 114 -18.33 6.98 -47.88
N GLU A 115 -18.23 8.30 -47.69
CA GLU A 115 -17.57 9.20 -48.65
C GLU A 115 -16.08 8.89 -48.82
N MET A 116 -15.35 8.66 -47.72
CA MET A 116 -13.94 8.27 -47.77
C MET A 116 -13.75 6.98 -48.57
N ARG A 117 -14.62 5.98 -48.35
CA ARG A 117 -14.59 4.70 -49.07
C ARG A 117 -14.92 4.87 -50.56
N LYS A 118 -15.89 5.71 -50.90
CA LYS A 118 -16.27 6.03 -52.28
C LYS A 118 -15.09 6.59 -53.09
N TYR A 119 -14.43 7.64 -52.59
CA TYR A 119 -13.29 8.25 -53.29
C TYR A 119 -12.04 7.36 -53.25
N TYR A 120 -11.86 6.55 -52.21
CA TYR A 120 -10.81 5.53 -52.19
C TYR A 120 -11.01 4.49 -53.30
N ALA A 121 -12.24 3.99 -53.48
CA ALA A 121 -12.55 3.02 -54.55
C ALA A 121 -12.33 3.62 -55.95
N GLN A 122 -12.72 4.88 -56.16
CA GLN A 122 -12.47 5.60 -57.42
C GLN A 122 -10.98 5.78 -57.70
N TRP A 123 -10.18 6.15 -56.68
CA TRP A 123 -8.73 6.27 -56.81
C TRP A 123 -8.05 4.93 -57.11
N VAL A 124 -8.55 3.83 -56.54
CA VAL A 124 -8.06 2.47 -56.85
C VAL A 124 -8.37 2.09 -58.31
N LYS A 125 -9.56 2.42 -58.82
CA LYS A 125 -9.93 2.19 -60.23
C LYS A 125 -9.03 2.95 -61.21
N GLN A 126 -8.50 4.10 -60.82
CA GLN A 126 -7.57 4.90 -61.63
C GLN A 126 -6.10 4.46 -61.52
N GLY A 127 -5.81 3.27 -61.01
CA GLY A 127 -4.43 2.77 -60.91
C GLY A 127 -3.59 3.45 -59.82
N LYS A 128 -4.23 4.12 -58.84
CA LYS A 128 -3.57 4.74 -57.68
C LYS A 128 -2.58 5.87 -58.03
N ILE A 129 -2.89 6.67 -59.04
CA ILE A 129 -2.10 7.84 -59.46
C ILE A 129 -1.94 8.82 -58.27
N LYS A 130 -0.70 9.20 -57.95
CA LYS A 130 -0.36 10.10 -56.83
C LYS A 130 0.09 11.48 -57.35
N ASP A 131 -0.74 12.06 -58.20
CA ASP A 131 -0.49 13.39 -58.76
C ASP A 131 -1.22 14.46 -57.93
N PRO A 132 -0.53 15.50 -57.43
CA PRO A 132 -1.15 16.64 -56.77
C PRO A 132 -2.25 17.33 -57.58
N GLU A 133 -2.22 17.29 -58.92
CA GLU A 133 -3.24 17.92 -59.78
C GLU A 133 -4.47 17.02 -60.02
N ASN A 134 -4.39 15.73 -59.67
CA ASN A 134 -5.50 14.80 -59.86
C ASN A 134 -6.63 15.09 -58.85
N ASN A 135 -7.79 15.47 -59.39
CA ASN A 135 -9.00 15.80 -58.62
C ASN A 135 -9.44 14.64 -57.69
N ILE A 136 -9.41 13.39 -58.14
CA ILE A 136 -9.80 12.22 -57.33
C ILE A 136 -8.81 12.00 -56.17
N TYR A 137 -7.52 12.22 -56.41
CA TYR A 137 -6.50 12.13 -55.36
C TYR A 137 -6.67 13.24 -54.31
N GLN A 138 -6.93 14.48 -54.74
CA GLN A 138 -7.23 15.59 -53.82
C GLN A 138 -8.51 15.32 -53.00
N GLN A 139 -9.57 14.83 -53.64
CA GLN A 139 -10.83 14.52 -52.96
C GLN A 139 -10.70 13.38 -51.95
N ARG A 140 -9.87 12.37 -52.23
CA ARG A 140 -9.50 11.34 -51.25
C ARG A 140 -8.81 11.93 -50.02
N LEU A 141 -7.86 12.86 -50.20
CA LEU A 141 -7.17 13.50 -49.09
C LEU A 141 -8.14 14.33 -48.24
N ARG A 142 -9.03 15.10 -48.89
CA ARG A 142 -10.06 15.91 -48.22
C ARG A 142 -11.01 15.05 -47.39
N THR A 143 -11.63 14.03 -48.00
CA THR A 143 -12.56 13.12 -47.31
C THR A 143 -11.90 12.32 -46.17
N LYS A 144 -10.64 11.89 -46.34
CA LYS A 144 -9.86 11.27 -45.26
C LYS A 144 -9.58 12.22 -44.10
N LYS A 145 -9.27 13.50 -44.39
CA LYS A 145 -9.07 14.54 -43.37
C LYS A 145 -10.38 14.85 -42.64
N GLU A 146 -11.49 14.90 -43.37
CA GLU A 146 -12.81 15.15 -42.81
C GLU A 146 -13.29 14.00 -41.92
N PHE A 147 -13.16 12.74 -42.34
CA PHE A 147 -13.41 11.59 -41.47
C PHE A 147 -12.61 11.65 -40.16
N ARG A 148 -11.30 11.91 -40.24
CA ARG A 148 -10.44 12.08 -39.05
C ARG A 148 -10.84 13.28 -38.20
N ARG A 149 -11.38 14.34 -38.79
CA ARG A 149 -11.91 15.51 -38.07
C ARG A 149 -13.19 15.14 -37.34
N GLN A 150 -14.14 14.47 -37.99
CA GLN A 150 -15.39 14.02 -37.36
C GLN A 150 -15.14 13.06 -36.19
N VAL A 151 -14.25 12.09 -36.37
CA VAL A 151 -13.82 11.20 -35.27
C VAL A 151 -13.21 11.98 -34.11
N ARG A 152 -12.42 13.04 -34.36
CA ARG A 152 -11.86 13.87 -33.27
C ARG A 152 -12.92 14.71 -32.56
N ILE A 153 -13.88 15.27 -33.30
CA ILE A 153 -14.98 16.08 -32.76
C ILE A 153 -15.85 15.22 -31.85
N GLU A 154 -16.29 14.04 -32.31
CA GLU A 154 -17.12 13.16 -31.48
C GLU A 154 -16.36 12.62 -30.26
N ASN A 155 -15.08 12.26 -30.41
CA ASN A 155 -14.25 11.91 -29.25
C ASN A 155 -14.10 13.07 -28.25
N ALA A 156 -14.05 14.32 -28.71
CA ALA A 156 -14.01 15.48 -27.82
C ALA A 156 -15.35 15.67 -27.09
N LYS A 157 -16.47 15.56 -27.79
CA LYS A 157 -17.82 15.60 -27.20
C LYS A 157 -18.02 14.50 -26.15
N VAL A 158 -17.61 13.27 -26.44
CA VAL A 158 -17.64 12.15 -25.48
C VAL A 158 -16.82 12.46 -24.23
N LYS A 159 -15.62 13.02 -24.39
CA LYS A 159 -14.79 13.42 -23.24
C LYS A 159 -15.40 14.56 -22.43
N ASP A 160 -16.02 15.54 -23.07
CA ASP A 160 -16.61 16.68 -22.38
C ASP A 160 -17.89 16.30 -21.64
N THR A 161 -18.75 15.46 -22.23
CA THR A 161 -19.89 14.85 -21.53
C THR A 161 -19.45 13.98 -20.35
N GLU A 162 -18.35 13.22 -20.49
CA GLU A 162 -17.78 12.45 -19.39
C GLU A 162 -17.25 13.33 -18.26
N LYS A 163 -16.56 14.45 -18.58
CA LYS A 163 -16.13 15.44 -17.58
C LYS A 163 -17.32 16.09 -16.87
N GLN A 164 -18.36 16.49 -17.61
CA GLN A 164 -19.58 17.06 -17.03
C GLN A 164 -20.22 16.07 -16.06
N ARG A 165 -20.35 14.80 -16.47
CA ARG A 165 -20.84 13.73 -15.61
C ARG A 165 -20.00 13.57 -14.35
N ILE A 166 -18.67 13.62 -14.43
CA ILE A 166 -17.77 13.60 -13.27
C ILE A 166 -18.05 14.77 -12.32
N MET A 167 -18.17 15.99 -12.87
CA MET A 167 -18.39 17.21 -12.10
C MET A 167 -19.76 17.22 -11.41
N GLU A 168 -20.82 16.79 -12.11
CA GLU A 168 -22.16 16.63 -11.54
C GLU A 168 -22.23 15.55 -10.46
N THR A 169 -21.49 14.46 -10.66
CA THR A 169 -21.45 13.34 -9.72
C THR A 169 -20.69 13.69 -8.43
N ARG A 170 -19.73 14.63 -8.49
CA ARG A 170 -18.95 15.10 -7.34
C ARG A 170 -19.83 15.55 -6.17
N THR A 171 -20.98 16.16 -6.43
CA THR A 171 -21.87 16.73 -5.41
C THR A 171 -22.97 15.76 -4.96
N LYS A 172 -23.30 14.74 -5.77
CA LYS A 172 -24.44 13.84 -5.55
C LYS A 172 -24.07 12.44 -5.07
N ASP A 173 -22.98 11.86 -5.60
CA ASP A 173 -22.58 10.48 -5.29
C ASP A 173 -21.05 10.30 -5.28
N THR A 174 -20.48 10.27 -4.08
CA THR A 174 -19.04 10.08 -3.85
C THR A 174 -18.50 8.76 -4.41
N LYS A 175 -19.30 7.67 -4.42
CA LYS A 175 -18.86 6.36 -4.91
C LYS A 175 -18.75 6.35 -6.43
N LEU A 176 -19.76 6.85 -7.12
CA LEU A 176 -19.75 6.95 -8.59
C LEU A 176 -18.67 7.93 -9.07
N PHE A 177 -18.44 9.03 -8.34
CA PHE A 177 -17.35 9.97 -8.62
C PHE A 177 -15.98 9.27 -8.61
N HIS A 178 -15.66 8.53 -7.54
CA HIS A 178 -14.39 7.81 -7.46
C HIS A 178 -14.26 6.70 -8.50
N GLN A 179 -15.37 6.09 -8.94
CA GLN A 179 -15.37 5.11 -10.01
C GLN A 179 -15.05 5.74 -11.37
N LEU A 180 -15.68 6.87 -11.71
CA LEU A 180 -15.41 7.60 -12.96
C LEU A 180 -13.99 8.17 -13.00
N VAL A 181 -13.48 8.68 -11.88
CA VAL A 181 -12.08 9.12 -11.75
C VAL A 181 -11.11 7.95 -11.94
N LYS A 182 -11.41 6.76 -11.39
CA LYS A 182 -10.55 5.57 -11.56
C LYS A 182 -10.46 5.11 -13.02
N ILE A 183 -11.56 5.15 -13.76
CA ILE A 183 -11.61 4.79 -15.18
C ILE A 183 -10.79 5.78 -16.02
N ASN A 184 -10.81 7.07 -15.64
CA ASN A 184 -10.09 8.14 -16.35
C ASN A 184 -8.63 8.33 -15.91
N ARG A 185 -8.18 7.65 -14.85
CA ARG A 185 -6.76 7.64 -14.52
C ARG A 185 -6.01 6.90 -15.63
N LYS A 186 -4.98 7.53 -16.20
CA LYS A 186 -3.99 6.83 -17.02
C LYS A 186 -3.56 5.56 -16.26
N ASN A 187 -3.46 4.44 -16.96
CA ASN A 187 -2.98 3.18 -16.38
C ASN A 187 -1.81 3.47 -15.44
N ARG A 188 -1.87 2.92 -14.21
CA ARG A 188 -0.72 2.95 -13.30
C ARG A 188 0.47 2.48 -14.13
N GLY A 189 1.52 3.29 -14.20
CA GLY A 189 2.67 3.01 -15.06
C GLY A 189 3.14 1.57 -14.85
N ASN A 190 3.60 0.94 -15.94
CA ASN A 190 4.15 -0.41 -15.91
C ASN A 190 5.17 -0.55 -14.77
N ALA A 191 5.25 -1.75 -14.20
CA ALA A 191 6.34 -2.10 -13.29
C ALA A 191 7.68 -1.73 -13.94
N ILE A 192 8.60 -1.21 -13.12
CA ILE A 192 9.92 -0.81 -13.58
C ILE A 192 10.70 -2.09 -13.88
N MET A 193 11.25 -2.17 -15.07
CA MET A 193 12.04 -3.33 -15.49
C MET A 193 13.54 -3.09 -15.35
N ASP A 194 13.98 -1.84 -15.21
CA ASP A 194 15.40 -1.47 -15.11
C ASP A 194 15.60 -0.49 -13.95
N LEU A 195 16.58 -0.77 -13.09
CA LEU A 195 16.93 0.06 -11.93
C LEU A 195 18.43 0.29 -11.86
N HIS A 196 18.84 1.54 -11.88
CA HIS A 196 20.17 2.03 -11.61
C HIS A 196 20.38 2.24 -10.11
N VAL A 197 21.35 1.52 -9.56
CA VAL A 197 21.85 1.67 -8.18
C VAL A 197 23.31 2.12 -8.27
N GLY A 198 23.55 3.42 -8.15
CA GLY A 198 24.86 3.99 -8.51
C GLY A 198 25.12 3.82 -10.01
N ASP A 199 26.26 3.23 -10.36
CA ASP A 199 26.65 2.97 -11.75
C ASP A 199 26.14 1.63 -12.30
N ILE A 200 25.53 0.78 -11.45
CA ILE A 200 25.07 -0.55 -11.84
C ILE A 200 23.63 -0.47 -12.34
N CYS A 201 23.36 -1.00 -13.53
CA CYS A 201 22.00 -1.20 -14.04
C CYS A 201 21.52 -2.62 -13.75
N MET A 202 20.40 -2.75 -13.06
CA MET A 202 19.76 -4.01 -12.71
C MET A 202 18.47 -4.16 -13.51
N SER A 203 18.45 -5.11 -14.45
CA SER A 203 17.34 -5.36 -15.36
C SER A 203 16.60 -6.65 -15.03
N GLY A 204 15.26 -6.62 -15.12
CA GLY A 204 14.35 -7.71 -14.76
C GLY A 204 13.78 -7.57 -13.35
N GLU A 205 12.56 -8.05 -13.14
CA GLU A 205 11.79 -7.84 -11.90
C GLU A 205 12.55 -8.25 -10.63
N GLN A 206 13.15 -9.44 -10.60
CA GLN A 206 13.93 -9.92 -9.45
C GLN A 206 15.18 -9.07 -9.19
N ASN A 207 15.88 -8.67 -10.25
CA ASN A 207 17.09 -7.85 -10.12
C ASN A 207 16.76 -6.43 -9.68
N VAL A 208 15.64 -5.86 -10.15
CA VAL A 208 15.13 -4.56 -9.67
C VAL A 208 14.81 -4.64 -8.17
N MET A 209 14.21 -5.73 -7.71
CA MET A 209 13.94 -5.94 -6.28
C MET A 209 15.23 -6.07 -5.46
N GLU A 210 16.22 -6.84 -5.92
CA GLU A 210 17.54 -6.92 -5.28
C GLU A 210 18.23 -5.56 -5.27
N GLY A 211 18.12 -4.78 -6.34
CA GLY A 211 18.66 -3.42 -6.41
C GLY A 211 18.03 -2.49 -5.40
N PHE A 212 16.70 -2.54 -5.21
CA PHE A 212 16.06 -1.78 -4.15
C PHE A 212 16.48 -2.24 -2.75
N LYS A 213 16.58 -3.55 -2.51
CA LYS A 213 17.08 -4.07 -1.22
C LYS A 213 18.49 -3.58 -0.94
N GLN A 214 19.41 -3.69 -1.90
CA GLN A 214 20.79 -3.25 -1.74
C GLN A 214 20.85 -1.74 -1.50
N HIS A 215 20.09 -0.96 -2.27
CA HIS A 215 20.02 0.49 -2.10
C HIS A 215 19.56 0.89 -0.69
N PHE A 216 18.44 0.35 -0.21
CA PHE A 216 17.91 0.69 1.12
C PHE A 216 18.74 0.08 2.26
N ARG A 217 19.37 -1.08 2.05
CA ARG A 217 20.32 -1.66 3.01
C ARG A 217 21.53 -0.77 3.22
N ASN A 218 22.12 -0.27 2.14
CA ASN A 218 23.26 0.63 2.19
C ASN A 218 22.88 1.97 2.85
N LEU A 219 21.67 2.48 2.58
CA LEU A 219 21.18 3.69 3.25
C LEU A 219 21.01 3.54 4.76
N ALA A 220 20.68 2.33 5.24
CA ALA A 220 20.49 2.08 6.67
C ALA A 220 21.71 1.50 7.38
N THR A 221 22.72 1.07 6.63
CA THR A 221 23.98 0.55 7.16
C THR A 221 25.08 1.53 6.77
N PRO A 222 25.35 2.56 7.59
CA PRO A 222 26.41 3.52 7.29
C PRO A 222 27.75 2.81 7.13
N GLU A 223 28.53 3.22 6.12
CA GLU A 223 29.87 2.68 5.88
C GLU A 223 30.81 3.05 7.04
N GLU A 224 31.81 2.21 7.33
CA GLU A 224 32.79 2.46 8.40
C GLU A 224 33.49 3.83 8.26
N SER A 225 33.70 4.30 7.03
CA SER A 225 34.21 5.63 6.71
C SER A 225 33.38 6.76 7.34
N THR A 226 32.05 6.68 7.22
CA THR A 226 31.12 7.67 7.81
C THR A 226 31.05 7.61 9.33
N VAL A 227 31.27 6.43 9.91
CA VAL A 227 31.35 6.23 11.37
C VAL A 227 32.65 6.85 11.91
N LEU A 228 33.76 6.72 11.18
CA LEU A 228 35.05 7.31 11.54
C LEU A 228 35.01 8.85 11.53
N GLU A 229 34.35 9.45 10.54
CA GLU A 229 34.16 10.91 10.45
C GLU A 229 33.38 11.48 11.65
N ASN A 230 32.46 10.69 12.23
CA ASN A 230 31.62 11.10 13.36
C ASN A 230 31.94 10.32 14.66
N ARG A 231 33.18 9.85 14.85
CA ARG A 231 33.55 9.00 16.00
C ARG A 231 33.22 9.64 17.35
N GLN A 232 33.49 10.95 17.50
CA GLN A 232 33.20 11.68 18.74
C GLN A 232 31.70 11.69 19.07
N TYR A 233 30.86 11.93 18.07
CA TYR A 233 29.41 11.87 18.23
C TYR A 233 28.93 10.45 18.60
N HIS A 234 29.43 9.42 17.92
CA HIS A 234 29.10 8.02 18.27
C HIS A 234 29.48 7.67 19.71
N GLN A 235 30.65 8.12 20.19
CA GLN A 235 31.07 7.91 21.58
C GLN A 235 30.16 8.62 22.58
N GLN A 236 29.75 9.86 22.28
CA GLN A 236 28.79 10.61 23.11
C GLN A 236 27.45 9.87 23.18
N VAL A 237 26.94 9.40 22.04
CA VAL A 237 25.71 8.62 21.94
C VAL A 237 25.76 7.35 22.79
N GLU A 238 26.82 6.54 22.66
CA GLU A 238 26.95 5.31 23.44
C GLU A 238 27.04 5.60 24.95
N TYR A 239 27.68 6.70 25.33
CA TYR A 239 27.73 7.15 26.73
C TYR A 239 26.34 7.56 27.26
N GLU A 240 25.59 8.38 26.50
CA GLU A 240 24.23 8.79 26.86
C GLU A 240 23.28 7.59 26.96
N ILE A 241 23.35 6.66 26.01
CA ILE A 241 22.58 5.41 26.05
C ILE A 241 22.93 4.61 27.31
N GLY A 242 24.22 4.51 27.66
CA GLY A 242 24.68 3.84 28.87
C GLY A 242 24.11 4.46 30.14
N LEU A 243 24.14 5.80 30.25
CA LEU A 243 23.56 6.54 31.37
C LEU A 243 22.05 6.30 31.48
N ILE A 244 21.31 6.45 30.38
CA ILE A 244 19.86 6.24 30.35
C ILE A 244 19.53 4.80 30.78
N THR A 245 20.27 3.83 30.25
CA THR A 245 20.09 2.40 30.58
C THR A 245 20.25 2.16 32.09
N GLU A 246 21.26 2.73 32.72
CA GLU A 246 21.45 2.58 34.17
C GLU A 246 20.36 3.31 34.97
N MET A 247 19.92 4.50 34.52
CA MET A 247 18.84 5.27 35.18
C MET A 247 17.47 4.57 35.15
N VAL A 248 17.24 3.67 34.20
CA VAL A 248 15.97 2.96 34.03
C VAL A 248 16.04 1.48 34.41
N LYS A 249 17.21 0.97 34.81
CA LYS A 249 17.47 -0.45 35.08
C LYS A 249 16.49 -1.10 36.08
N ASP A 250 16.12 -0.36 37.12
CA ASP A 250 15.19 -0.84 38.16
C ASP A 250 13.75 -0.29 37.98
N LYS A 251 13.49 0.42 36.86
CA LYS A 251 12.16 0.98 36.58
C LYS A 251 11.34 -0.02 35.77
N ASN A 252 10.25 -0.47 36.35
CA ASN A 252 9.26 -1.26 35.64
C ASN A 252 8.32 -0.37 34.83
N ILE A 253 7.97 -0.82 33.62
CA ILE A 253 6.91 -0.20 32.82
C ILE A 253 5.57 -0.66 33.42
N PRO A 254 4.68 0.25 33.87
CA PRO A 254 3.40 -0.15 34.43
C PRO A 254 2.55 -0.88 33.36
N PRO A 255 1.74 -1.89 33.74
CA PRO A 255 0.91 -2.60 32.78
C PRO A 255 -0.07 -1.64 32.08
N ALA A 256 -0.35 -1.90 30.81
CA ALA A 256 -1.43 -1.27 30.05
C ALA A 256 -2.80 -1.62 30.64
N THR A 257 -3.73 -0.68 30.53
CA THR A 257 -5.13 -0.90 30.86
C THR A 257 -5.96 -1.20 29.61
N LEU A 258 -7.12 -1.84 29.80
CA LEU A 258 -8.06 -2.08 28.70
C LEU A 258 -8.55 -0.77 28.06
N GLU A 259 -8.71 0.29 28.86
CA GLU A 259 -9.11 1.61 28.36
C GLU A 259 -8.04 2.22 27.44
N GLU A 260 -6.76 2.14 27.84
CA GLU A 260 -5.63 2.58 27.01
C GLU A 260 -5.60 1.83 25.69
N LEU A 261 -5.78 0.51 25.72
CA LEU A 261 -5.82 -0.34 24.53
C LEU A 261 -6.98 0.06 23.59
N GLN A 262 -8.20 0.16 24.11
CA GLN A 262 -9.37 0.53 23.33
C GLN A 262 -9.25 1.94 22.73
N LYS A 263 -8.71 2.88 23.49
CA LYS A 263 -8.42 4.24 23.02
C LYS A 263 -7.37 4.24 21.92
N ALA A 264 -6.31 3.45 22.08
CA ALA A 264 -5.27 3.30 21.08
C ALA A 264 -5.84 2.75 19.77
N ILE A 265 -6.54 1.60 19.80
CA ILE A 265 -7.15 0.98 18.62
C ILE A 265 -8.08 1.95 17.89
N LYS A 266 -8.94 2.67 18.61
CA LYS A 266 -9.89 3.64 18.02
C LYS A 266 -9.21 4.86 17.38
N SER A 267 -8.03 5.25 17.87
CA SER A 267 -7.30 6.40 17.36
C SER A 267 -6.51 6.12 16.07
N ILE A 268 -6.24 4.85 15.77
CA ILE A 268 -5.50 4.48 14.55
C ILE A 268 -6.40 4.66 13.33
N ASN A 269 -5.84 5.30 12.29
CA ASN A 269 -6.56 5.55 11.04
C ASN A 269 -6.94 4.24 10.34
N LYS A 270 -8.21 4.14 9.96
CA LYS A 270 -8.79 3.02 9.19
C LYS A 270 -8.49 3.16 7.69
N GLY A 271 -8.69 2.08 6.94
CA GLY A 271 -8.54 2.02 5.48
C GLY A 271 -7.09 2.14 5.01
N LYS A 272 -6.13 1.76 5.86
CA LYS A 272 -4.69 1.75 5.56
C LYS A 272 -4.26 0.39 5.03
N SER A 273 -3.04 0.31 4.52
CA SER A 273 -2.45 -0.93 4.02
C SER A 273 -2.34 -1.98 5.13
N ALA A 274 -2.49 -3.24 4.74
CA ALA A 274 -2.16 -4.37 5.59
C ALA A 274 -0.66 -4.42 5.89
N ASP A 275 -0.30 -5.04 7.02
CA ASP A 275 1.09 -5.33 7.38
C ASP A 275 1.61 -6.60 6.68
N ILE A 276 2.82 -7.05 7.07
CA ILE A 276 3.47 -8.26 6.53
C ILE A 276 2.67 -9.53 6.77
N TYR A 277 1.77 -9.54 7.75
CA TYR A 277 0.92 -10.68 8.08
C TYR A 277 -0.48 -10.56 7.46
N GLY A 278 -0.71 -9.59 6.58
CA GLY A 278 -2.03 -9.36 5.97
C GLY A 278 -3.03 -8.66 6.91
N ILE A 279 -2.60 -8.27 8.11
CA ILE A 279 -3.47 -7.70 9.14
C ILE A 279 -3.63 -6.19 8.94
N THR A 280 -4.85 -5.71 9.16
CA THR A 280 -5.22 -4.29 9.16
C THR A 280 -5.84 -3.94 10.51
N VAL A 281 -5.95 -2.65 10.82
CA VAL A 281 -6.55 -2.16 12.08
C VAL A 281 -7.97 -2.67 12.29
N GLU A 282 -8.72 -2.82 11.20
CA GLU A 282 -10.08 -3.34 11.23
C GLU A 282 -10.16 -4.79 11.71
N HIS A 283 -9.12 -5.63 11.50
CA HIS A 283 -9.10 -6.98 12.05
C HIS A 283 -9.21 -6.95 13.57
N ILE A 284 -8.47 -6.05 14.21
CA ILE A 284 -8.46 -5.89 15.67
C ILE A 284 -9.73 -5.17 16.12
N LEU A 285 -10.12 -4.11 15.42
CA LEU A 285 -11.29 -3.30 15.76
C LEU A 285 -12.61 -4.11 15.78
N HIS A 286 -12.71 -5.15 14.94
CA HIS A 286 -13.92 -5.95 14.81
C HIS A 286 -13.85 -7.31 15.52
N ALA A 287 -12.75 -7.69 16.16
CA ALA A 287 -12.57 -9.05 16.69
C ALA A 287 -13.15 -9.31 18.09
N GLY A 288 -13.97 -8.40 18.60
CA GLY A 288 -14.67 -8.57 19.87
C GLY A 288 -13.78 -8.39 21.11
N LYS A 289 -14.41 -8.53 22.29
CA LYS A 289 -13.79 -8.22 23.59
C LYS A 289 -12.77 -9.27 24.04
N ILE A 290 -12.94 -10.53 23.65
CA ILE A 290 -12.03 -11.60 24.08
C ILE A 290 -10.65 -11.39 23.45
N LEU A 291 -10.60 -10.99 22.17
CA LEU A 291 -9.33 -10.61 21.56
C LEU A 291 -8.71 -9.38 22.25
N GLU A 292 -9.50 -8.36 22.61
CA GLU A 292 -8.96 -7.19 23.33
C GLU A 292 -8.26 -7.61 24.64
N MET A 293 -8.84 -8.56 25.40
CA MET A 293 -8.21 -9.09 26.61
C MET A 293 -6.93 -9.86 26.30
N LEU A 294 -6.94 -10.71 25.27
CA LEU A 294 -5.75 -11.46 24.84
C LEU A 294 -4.62 -10.52 24.40
N LEU A 295 -4.93 -9.50 23.60
CA LEU A 295 -3.96 -8.48 23.18
C LEU A 295 -3.44 -7.67 24.36
N LEU A 296 -4.28 -7.35 25.34
CA LEU A 296 -3.85 -6.66 26.54
C LEU A 296 -2.83 -7.48 27.33
N ASN A 297 -3.08 -8.79 27.50
CA ASN A 297 -2.14 -9.69 28.17
C ASN A 297 -0.79 -9.75 27.43
N LEU A 298 -0.82 -9.87 26.09
CA LEU A 298 0.37 -9.87 25.26
C LEU A 298 1.17 -8.57 25.38
N ILE A 299 0.50 -7.42 25.34
CA ILE A 299 1.14 -6.11 25.51
C ILE A 299 1.77 -5.98 26.91
N ASN A 300 1.10 -6.49 27.94
CA ASN A 300 1.60 -6.44 29.31
C ASN A 300 2.84 -7.31 29.52
N ILE A 301 2.97 -8.44 28.81
CA ILE A 301 4.21 -9.24 28.81
C ILE A 301 5.34 -8.44 28.14
N ILE A 302 5.07 -7.80 27.01
CA ILE A 302 6.05 -6.95 26.32
C ILE A 302 6.54 -5.81 27.24
N PHE A 303 5.63 -5.19 27.99
CA PHE A 303 5.97 -4.14 28.96
C PHE A 303 6.75 -4.68 30.17
N LYS A 304 6.36 -5.84 30.69
CA LYS A 304 7.05 -6.51 31.80
C LYS A 304 8.48 -6.90 31.42
N GLU A 305 8.68 -7.47 30.23
CA GLU A 305 10.00 -7.91 29.75
C GLU A 305 10.85 -6.75 29.21
N GLY A 306 10.23 -5.59 28.91
CA GLY A 306 10.90 -4.45 28.30
C GLY A 306 11.44 -4.75 26.89
N LYS A 307 10.94 -5.79 26.23
CA LYS A 307 11.45 -6.31 24.96
C LYS A 307 10.33 -6.50 23.95
N VAL A 308 10.52 -5.95 22.76
CA VAL A 308 9.63 -6.17 21.62
C VAL A 308 9.98 -7.51 20.96
N PRO A 309 9.01 -8.40 20.67
CA PRO A 309 9.21 -9.62 19.90
C PRO A 309 9.78 -9.33 18.51
N ASP A 310 10.60 -10.23 17.96
CA ASP A 310 11.20 -10.03 16.62
C ASP A 310 10.14 -9.97 15.50
N MET A 311 9.09 -10.78 15.60
CA MET A 311 7.91 -10.70 14.71
C MET A 311 7.31 -9.29 14.63
N LEU A 312 7.35 -8.49 15.71
CA LEU A 312 6.82 -7.11 15.69
C LEU A 312 7.80 -6.07 15.11
N LYS A 313 9.06 -6.47 14.88
CA LYS A 313 10.13 -5.63 14.30
C LYS A 313 10.25 -5.81 12.78
N GLU A 314 9.72 -6.90 12.25
CA GLU A 314 9.70 -7.17 10.82
C GLU A 314 8.64 -6.32 10.11
N GLY A 315 8.94 -5.81 8.91
CA GLY A 315 8.02 -4.93 8.21
C GLY A 315 8.16 -4.96 6.69
N LEU A 316 7.10 -4.54 6.00
CA LEU A 316 7.03 -4.57 4.54
C LEU A 316 7.62 -3.28 3.97
N LEU A 317 8.81 -3.36 3.37
CA LEU A 317 9.42 -2.21 2.71
C LEU A 317 8.84 -2.03 1.31
N THR A 318 8.23 -0.87 1.06
CA THR A 318 7.69 -0.48 -0.24
C THR A 318 8.46 0.73 -0.79
N PRO A 319 9.15 0.60 -1.94
CA PRO A 319 9.75 1.73 -2.63
C PRO A 319 8.68 2.65 -3.25
N VAL A 320 8.63 3.91 -2.83
CA VAL A 320 7.68 4.91 -3.31
C VAL A 320 8.42 6.00 -4.09
N PHE A 321 8.09 6.15 -5.37
CA PHE A 321 8.70 7.15 -6.24
C PHE A 321 8.45 8.58 -5.72
N LYS A 322 9.50 9.41 -5.67
CA LYS A 322 9.45 10.80 -5.18
C LYS A 322 8.67 11.74 -6.12
N ASN A 323 8.16 11.25 -7.25
CA ASN A 323 7.53 12.04 -8.32
C ASN A 323 8.45 13.10 -8.91
N LYS A 324 9.77 12.89 -8.85
CA LYS A 324 10.81 13.77 -9.39
C LYS A 324 12.01 12.94 -9.83
N GLY A 325 12.62 13.32 -10.95
CA GLY A 325 13.78 12.64 -11.52
C GLY A 325 13.40 11.43 -12.39
N ASP A 326 14.41 10.65 -12.76
CA ASP A 326 14.24 9.40 -13.51
C ASP A 326 13.71 8.28 -12.60
N LYS A 327 12.72 7.53 -13.10
CA LYS A 327 12.11 6.38 -12.42
C LYS A 327 13.03 5.16 -12.37
N ASN A 328 14.02 5.10 -13.26
CA ASN A 328 14.97 4.02 -13.25
C ASN A 328 16.10 4.29 -12.24
N MET A 329 16.13 5.41 -11.52
CA MET A 329 17.16 5.69 -10.51
C MET A 329 16.66 5.37 -9.09
N ALA A 330 17.35 4.49 -8.37
CA ALA A 330 16.95 4.08 -7.02
C ALA A 330 16.88 5.25 -6.02
N THR A 331 17.77 6.23 -6.15
CA THR A 331 17.82 7.45 -5.31
C THR A 331 16.55 8.30 -5.39
N ASN A 332 15.75 8.15 -6.46
CA ASN A 332 14.47 8.84 -6.64
C ASN A 332 13.29 8.12 -5.95
N TYR A 333 13.55 7.11 -5.12
CA TYR A 333 12.55 6.42 -4.32
C TYR A 333 12.72 6.69 -2.82
N ARG A 334 11.63 6.56 -2.07
CA ARG A 334 11.60 6.53 -0.60
C ARG A 334 11.23 5.12 -0.17
N GLY A 335 12.00 4.51 0.71
CA GLY A 335 11.62 3.26 1.35
C GLY A 335 10.60 3.57 2.45
N ILE A 336 9.35 3.11 2.29
CA ILE A 336 8.34 3.19 3.34
C ILE A 336 8.14 1.79 3.89
N THR A 337 8.45 1.59 5.18
CA THR A 337 8.25 0.31 5.85
C THR A 337 6.92 0.31 6.59
N VAL A 338 6.07 -0.69 6.31
CA VAL A 338 4.84 -0.94 7.06
C VAL A 338 5.12 -1.98 8.14
N LEU A 339 5.15 -1.56 9.39
CA LEU A 339 5.27 -2.44 10.56
C LEU A 339 3.93 -3.10 10.92
N PRO A 340 3.96 -4.19 11.72
CA PRO A 340 2.77 -4.92 12.15
C PRO A 340 1.79 -4.02 12.89
N VAL A 341 0.50 -4.26 12.71
CA VAL A 341 -0.57 -3.42 13.27
C VAL A 341 -0.48 -3.37 14.79
N LEU A 342 -0.15 -4.48 15.45
CA LEU A 342 0.01 -4.52 16.90
C LEU A 342 1.13 -3.60 17.38
N ASN A 343 2.22 -3.44 16.62
CA ASN A 343 3.29 -2.52 16.97
C ASN A 343 2.77 -1.07 17.02
N LYS A 344 1.93 -0.68 16.04
CA LYS A 344 1.26 0.64 16.05
C LYS A 344 0.33 0.84 17.25
N VAL A 345 -0.33 -0.22 17.71
CA VAL A 345 -1.17 -0.17 18.93
C VAL A 345 -0.29 0.12 20.15
N ILE A 346 0.82 -0.61 20.31
CA ILE A 346 1.78 -0.43 21.40
C ILE A 346 2.38 0.99 21.37
N GLU A 347 2.88 1.44 20.22
CA GLU A 347 3.42 2.79 20.02
C GLU A 347 2.39 3.86 20.40
N THR A 348 1.12 3.64 20.06
CA THR A 348 0.04 4.57 20.40
C THR A 348 -0.23 4.62 21.90
N ILE A 349 -0.20 3.48 22.60
CA ILE A 349 -0.32 3.43 24.07
C ILE A 349 0.84 4.20 24.71
N VAL A 350 2.08 3.93 24.28
CA VAL A 350 3.27 4.63 24.78
C VAL A 350 3.17 6.13 24.52
N LYS A 351 2.77 6.53 23.32
CA LYS A 351 2.54 7.95 22.98
C LYS A 351 1.50 8.61 23.87
N LEU A 352 0.38 7.93 24.17
CA LEU A 352 -0.66 8.46 25.06
C LEU A 352 -0.12 8.70 26.47
N ARG A 353 0.68 7.77 27.00
CA ARG A 353 1.32 7.89 28.32
C ARG A 353 2.34 9.03 28.39
N ILE A 354 3.20 9.13 27.37
CA ILE A 354 4.19 10.21 27.28
C ILE A 354 3.48 11.57 27.24
N ASN A 355 2.45 11.71 26.41
CA ASN A 355 1.71 12.98 26.30
C ASN A 355 0.99 13.39 27.60
N GLN A 356 0.59 12.43 28.44
CA GLN A 356 -0.01 12.73 29.75
C GLN A 356 1.00 13.27 30.76
N GLN A 357 2.30 13.01 30.60
CA GLN A 357 3.34 13.52 31.50
C GLN A 357 3.77 14.95 31.20
N TYR A 358 3.47 15.44 29.99
CA TYR A 358 3.79 16.81 29.54
C TYR A 358 2.61 17.79 29.63
N LEU A 359 1.45 17.33 30.12
CA LEU A 359 0.26 18.13 30.44
C LEU A 359 0.11 18.20 31.95
#